data_AF-A0A3D5YH89-F1
#
_entry.id   AF-A0A3D5YH89-F1
#
_cell.length_a   1.000
_cell.length_b   1.000
_cell.length_c   1.000
_cell.angle_alpha   90.00
_cell.angle_beta   90.00
_cell.angle_gamma   90.00
#
_symmetry.space_group_name_H-M   'P 1'
#
loop_
_entity.id
_entity.type
_entity.pdbx_description
1 polymer ?
#
loop_
_entity_poly.entity_id
_entity_poly.type
_entity_poly.pdbx_seq_one_letter_code
_entity_poly.pdbx_strand_id
1 'polypeptide(L)'
;MTRQWISIYQSALKKMGGEEVFLNTLSRVAKIIETTYHIKPVQMTDNITNHFSIRLRATQALGEQTKIRAQKIVEKLFEEGFPNFFGTQRFGINGKNWEIGKAIVEKKTSIKDNFEARFKLQAYASWLFNQYLKERLPLGRMMIEGEIIKDGQIT
;
A
#
# COMPACT_ATOMS: atom_id res chain seq x y z
N MET A 1 1.47 5.06 -14.47
CA MET A 1 2.65 4.24 -14.85
C MET A 1 3.30 3.75 -13.58
N THR A 2 3.58 2.46 -13.47
CA THR A 2 4.32 1.87 -12.34
C THR A 2 5.61 1.25 -12.85
N ARG A 3 6.63 1.17 -11.99
CA ARG A 3 7.87 0.44 -12.23
C ARG A 3 8.09 -0.46 -11.02
N GLN A 4 8.35 -1.74 -11.25
CA GLN A 4 8.49 -2.71 -10.19
C GLN A 4 9.50 -3.78 -10.58
N TRP A 5 10.17 -4.34 -9.58
CA TRP A 5 10.97 -5.53 -9.75
C TRP A 5 10.08 -6.77 -9.72
N ILE A 6 10.36 -7.71 -10.61
CA ILE A 6 9.85 -9.07 -10.53
C ILE A 6 11.06 -9.99 -10.46
N SER A 7 10.90 -11.13 -9.80
CA SER A 7 11.94 -12.16 -9.76
C SER A 7 11.39 -13.46 -10.29
N ILE A 8 12.22 -14.17 -11.06
CA ILE A 8 11.89 -15.47 -11.62
C ILE A 8 13.06 -16.41 -11.39
N TYR A 9 12.77 -17.61 -10.88
CA TYR A 9 13.80 -18.61 -10.66
C TYR A 9 14.39 -19.09 -11.99
N GLN A 10 15.70 -19.32 -12.03
CA GLN A 10 16.39 -19.85 -13.21
C GLN A 10 15.81 -21.21 -13.66
N SER A 11 15.39 -22.05 -12.71
CA SER A 11 14.73 -23.33 -13.01
C SER A 11 13.38 -23.15 -13.71
N ALA A 12 12.65 -22.07 -13.42
CA ALA A 12 11.41 -21.74 -14.12
C ALA A 12 11.69 -21.20 -15.53
N LEU A 13 12.70 -20.34 -15.70
CA LEU A 13 13.13 -19.86 -17.03
C LEU A 13 13.51 -21.02 -17.96
N LYS A 14 14.27 -22.01 -17.46
CA LYS A 14 14.63 -23.21 -18.24
C LYS A 14 13.41 -23.97 -18.75
N LYS A 15 12.35 -24.08 -17.94
CA LYS A 15 11.09 -24.73 -18.33
C LYS A 15 10.27 -23.91 -19.35
N MET A 16 10.49 -22.60 -19.41
CA MET A 16 9.79 -21.67 -20.31
C MET A 16 10.50 -21.46 -21.65
N GLY A 17 11.54 -22.23 -21.97
CA GLY A 17 12.32 -22.09 -23.20
C GLY A 17 13.50 -21.11 -23.10
N GLY A 18 13.83 -20.67 -21.89
CA GLY A 18 15.00 -19.81 -21.61
C GLY A 18 14.66 -18.34 -21.39
N GLU A 19 15.69 -17.58 -21.04
CA GLU A 19 15.58 -16.15 -20.71
C GLU A 19 15.07 -15.31 -21.89
N GLU A 20 15.60 -15.54 -23.10
CA GLU A 20 15.22 -14.80 -24.29
C GLU A 20 13.72 -14.93 -24.61
N VAL A 21 13.18 -16.15 -24.56
CA VAL A 21 11.75 -16.41 -24.80
C VAL A 21 10.88 -15.69 -23.77
N PHE A 22 11.29 -15.71 -22.49
CA PHE A 22 10.59 -15.02 -21.42
C PHE A 22 10.60 -13.50 -21.63
N LEU A 23 11.76 -12.89 -21.90
CA LEU A 23 11.88 -11.45 -22.09
C LEU A 23 11.12 -10.96 -23.33
N ASN A 24 11.19 -11.71 -24.44
CA ASN A 24 10.41 -11.42 -25.65
C ASN A 24 8.90 -11.51 -25.42
N THR A 25 8.46 -12.39 -24.53
CA THR A 25 7.04 -12.48 -24.16
C THR A 25 6.63 -11.34 -23.25
N LEU A 26 7.45 -11.03 -22.23
CA LEU A 26 7.19 -9.95 -21.27
C LEU A 26 7.16 -8.58 -21.95
N SER A 27 8.02 -8.34 -22.95
CA SER A 27 8.09 -7.08 -23.70
C SER A 27 6.78 -6.72 -24.42
N ARG A 28 5.91 -7.71 -24.67
CA ARG A 28 4.59 -7.51 -25.28
C ARG A 28 3.57 -6.86 -24.34
N VAL A 29 3.76 -6.98 -23.03
CA VAL A 29 2.81 -6.47 -22.01
C VAL A 29 3.44 -5.44 -21.07
N ALA A 30 4.76 -5.35 -21.01
CA ALA A 30 5.48 -4.41 -20.18
C ALA A 30 6.80 -3.96 -20.83
N LYS A 31 7.21 -2.72 -20.58
CA LYS A 31 8.54 -2.25 -20.98
C LYS A 31 9.59 -2.81 -20.02
N ILE A 32 10.56 -3.56 -20.54
CA ILE A 32 11.73 -4.00 -19.79
C ILE A 32 12.70 -2.81 -19.69
N ILE A 33 13.08 -2.44 -18.46
CA ILE A 33 14.01 -1.32 -18.19
C ILE A 33 15.40 -1.86 -17.89
N GLU A 34 15.49 -2.89 -17.04
CA GLU A 34 16.74 -3.49 -16.58
C GLU A 34 16.50 -4.96 -16.22
N THR A 35 17.53 -5.78 -16.33
CA THR A 35 17.56 -7.18 -15.90
C THR A 35 18.86 -7.45 -15.15
N THR A 36 18.79 -8.19 -14.05
CA THR A 36 19.97 -8.60 -13.29
C THR A 36 19.74 -9.94 -12.58
N TYR A 37 20.82 -10.62 -12.23
CA TYR A 37 20.79 -11.85 -11.44
C TYR A 37 20.87 -11.54 -9.95
N HIS A 38 20.12 -12.27 -9.14
CA HIS A 38 20.16 -12.15 -7.69
C HIS A 38 20.01 -13.52 -7.04
N ILE A 39 20.63 -13.69 -5.86
CA ILE A 39 20.67 -14.98 -5.14
C ILE A 39 19.33 -15.33 -4.45
N LYS A 40 18.47 -14.34 -4.21
CA LYS A 40 17.17 -14.50 -3.57
C LYS A 40 16.08 -13.80 -4.40
N PRO A 41 14.87 -14.38 -4.47
CA PRO A 41 13.74 -13.70 -5.10
C PRO A 41 13.34 -12.47 -4.28
N VAL A 42 12.75 -11.49 -4.96
CA VAL A 42 12.09 -10.35 -4.32
C VAL A 42 10.82 -10.85 -3.63
N GLN A 43 10.68 -10.58 -2.33
CA GLN A 43 9.54 -10.99 -1.51
C GLN A 43 8.65 -9.81 -1.15
N MET A 44 7.39 -10.09 -0.81
CA MET A 44 6.44 -9.08 -0.32
C MET A 44 6.89 -8.41 1.00
N THR A 45 7.76 -9.07 1.76
CA THR A 45 8.26 -8.60 3.06
C THR A 45 9.59 -7.87 2.96
N ASP A 46 10.19 -7.80 1.77
CA ASP A 46 11.42 -7.04 1.59
C ASP A 46 11.13 -5.56 1.88
N ASN A 47 12.10 -4.87 2.49
CA ASN A 47 11.96 -3.47 2.84
C ASN A 47 12.06 -2.59 1.58
N ILE A 48 10.96 -2.54 0.84
CA ILE A 48 10.85 -1.82 -0.43
C ILE A 48 10.06 -0.53 -0.18
N THR A 49 10.63 0.58 -0.63
CA THR A 49 9.96 1.87 -0.66
C THR A 49 9.40 2.13 -2.06
N ASN A 50 8.31 2.90 -2.12
CA ASN A 50 7.72 3.32 -3.38
C ASN A 50 7.95 4.81 -3.58
N HIS A 51 8.39 5.19 -4.78
CA HIS A 51 8.48 6.59 -5.19
C HIS A 51 7.26 6.96 -6.04
N PHE A 52 6.57 8.03 -5.65
CA PHE A 52 5.37 8.51 -6.34
C PHE A 52 5.63 9.86 -7.01
N SER A 53 5.25 9.97 -8.28
CA SER A 53 5.09 11.24 -8.98
C SER A 53 3.62 11.42 -9.34
N ILE A 54 2.95 12.34 -8.66
CA ILE A 54 1.50 12.54 -8.75
C ILE A 54 1.25 13.90 -9.39
N ARG A 55 0.45 13.92 -10.46
CA ARG A 55 -0.07 15.15 -11.08
C ARG A 55 -1.55 15.27 -10.78
N LEU A 56 -1.91 16.21 -9.91
CA LEU A 56 -3.31 16.57 -9.66
C LEU A 56 -3.85 17.36 -10.85
N ARG A 57 -5.03 16.98 -11.35
CA ARG A 57 -5.72 17.68 -12.44
C ARG A 57 -7.12 18.04 -11.98
N ALA A 58 -7.54 19.27 -12.26
CA ALA A 58 -8.89 19.71 -11.98
C ALA A 58 -9.83 19.33 -13.12
N THR A 59 -11.09 19.01 -12.80
CA THR A 59 -12.15 18.75 -13.79
C THR A 59 -12.69 20.04 -14.42
N GLN A 60 -12.43 21.19 -13.78
CA GLN A 60 -12.81 22.52 -14.23
C GLN A 60 -11.64 23.49 -14.01
N ALA A 61 -11.64 24.61 -14.73
CA ALA A 61 -10.63 25.65 -14.53
C ALA A 61 -10.72 26.20 -13.10
N LEU A 62 -9.60 26.11 -12.37
CA LEU A 62 -9.49 26.68 -11.03
C LEU A 62 -8.98 28.12 -11.12
N GLY A 63 -9.58 29.01 -10.32
CA GLY A 63 -9.05 30.34 -10.11
C GLY A 63 -7.67 30.31 -9.42
N GLU A 64 -6.89 31.37 -9.61
CA GLU A 64 -5.50 31.43 -9.15
C GLU A 64 -5.36 31.24 -7.63
N GLN A 65 -6.26 31.85 -6.85
CA GLN A 65 -6.27 31.71 -5.39
C GLN A 65 -6.48 30.27 -4.92
N THR A 66 -7.32 29.50 -5.63
CA THR A 66 -7.55 28.08 -5.30
C THR A 66 -6.30 27.26 -5.56
N LYS A 67 -5.57 27.54 -6.65
CA LYS A 67 -4.30 26.85 -6.95
C LYS A 67 -3.25 27.15 -5.88
N ILE A 68 -3.08 28.43 -5.52
CA ILE A 68 -2.15 28.85 -4.46
C ILE A 68 -2.50 28.16 -3.14
N ARG A 69 -3.79 28.12 -2.77
CA ARG A 69 -4.24 27.44 -1.55
C ARG A 69 -3.96 25.94 -1.59
N ALA A 70 -4.24 25.27 -2.71
CA ALA A 70 -3.97 23.84 -2.86
C ALA A 70 -2.47 23.54 -2.74
N GLN A 71 -1.62 24.36 -3.37
CA GLN A 71 -0.17 24.23 -3.28
C GLN A 71 0.33 24.37 -1.83
N LYS A 72 -0.14 25.39 -1.09
CA LYS A 72 0.21 25.58 0.33
C LYS A 72 -0.20 24.41 1.21
N ILE A 73 -1.37 23.80 0.94
CA ILE A 73 -1.82 22.61 1.69
C ILE A 73 -0.87 21.44 1.43
N VAL A 74 -0.49 21.22 0.17
CA VAL A 74 0.43 20.13 -0.20
C VAL A 74 1.80 20.33 0.44
N GLU A 75 2.36 21.54 0.38
CA GLU A 75 3.64 21.87 1.03
C GLU A 75 3.61 21.58 2.53
N LYS A 76 2.55 22.05 3.21
CA LYS A 76 2.36 21.78 4.64
C LYS A 76 2.29 20.29 4.97
N LEU A 77 1.62 19.49 4.13
CA LEU A 77 1.54 18.03 4.32
C LEU A 77 2.89 17.34 4.16
N PHE A 78 3.79 17.86 3.34
CA PHE A 78 5.15 17.32 3.18
C PHE A 78 6.07 17.71 4.34
N GLU A 79 5.90 18.90 4.90
CA GLU A 79 6.66 19.35 6.07
C GLU A 79 6.22 18.65 7.35
N GLU A 80 4.91 18.54 7.57
CA GLU A 80 4.36 18.02 8.82
C GLU A 80 4.04 16.51 8.79
N GLY A 81 4.07 15.89 7.61
CA GLY A 81 3.51 14.58 7.38
C GLY A 81 1.98 14.57 7.34
N PHE A 82 1.41 13.38 7.19
CA PHE A 82 -0.02 13.16 7.16
C PHE A 82 -0.39 11.89 7.94
N PRO A 83 -1.63 11.79 8.47
CA PRO A 83 -2.05 10.62 9.23
C PRO A 83 -2.02 9.36 8.36
N ASN A 84 -1.41 8.29 8.88
CA ASN A 84 -1.17 7.05 8.14
C ASN A 84 -2.41 6.14 8.04
N PHE A 85 -3.52 6.65 7.53
CA PHE A 85 -4.75 5.85 7.32
C PHE A 85 -4.55 4.76 6.26
N PHE A 86 -5.12 3.58 6.51
CA PHE A 86 -5.34 2.60 5.44
C PHE A 86 -6.42 3.11 4.48
N GLY A 87 -6.08 3.22 3.19
CA GLY A 87 -7.00 3.65 2.13
C GLY A 87 -8.10 2.63 1.81
N THR A 88 -9.12 3.08 1.07
CA THR A 88 -10.32 2.26 0.73
C THR A 88 -9.98 0.95 0.03
N GLN A 89 -8.92 0.93 -0.77
CA GLN A 89 -8.38 -0.27 -1.42
C GLN A 89 -8.13 -1.42 -0.44
N ARG A 90 -7.69 -1.12 0.80
CA ARG A 90 -7.43 -2.13 1.84
C ARG A 90 -8.68 -2.93 2.22
N PHE A 91 -9.85 -2.34 2.01
CA PHE A 91 -11.15 -2.91 2.40
C PHE A 91 -11.89 -3.58 1.24
N GLY A 92 -11.25 -3.70 0.07
CA GLY A 92 -11.79 -4.35 -1.13
C GLY A 92 -12.75 -3.47 -1.94
N ILE A 93 -13.22 -4.00 -3.07
CA ILE A 93 -14.03 -3.27 -4.07
C ILE A 93 -15.28 -2.60 -3.46
N ASN A 94 -15.91 -3.24 -2.46
CA ASN A 94 -17.11 -2.73 -1.80
C ASN A 94 -16.84 -2.17 -0.38
N GLY A 95 -15.58 -2.14 0.07
CA GLY A 95 -15.24 -1.69 1.41
C GLY A 95 -15.68 -2.61 2.56
N LYS A 96 -16.18 -3.82 2.27
CA LYS A 96 -16.78 -4.74 3.26
C LYS A 96 -15.85 -5.82 3.79
N ASN A 97 -14.58 -5.85 3.37
CA ASN A 97 -13.67 -6.93 3.81
C ASN A 97 -13.45 -6.96 5.33
N TRP A 98 -13.50 -5.79 5.98
CA TRP A 98 -13.35 -5.70 7.43
C TRP A 98 -14.54 -6.30 8.18
N GLU A 99 -15.76 -6.23 7.63
CA GLU A 99 -16.97 -6.83 8.23
C GLU A 99 -16.84 -8.36 8.27
N ILE A 100 -16.33 -8.94 7.18
CA ILE A 100 -16.06 -10.39 7.10
C ILE A 100 -14.95 -10.76 8.08
N GLY A 101 -13.86 -9.97 8.14
CA GLY A 101 -12.79 -10.19 9.11
C GLY A 101 -13.28 -10.16 10.56
N LYS A 102 -14.16 -9.21 10.89
CA LYS A 102 -14.84 -9.14 12.18
C LYS A 102 -15.67 -10.39 12.45
N ALA A 103 -16.49 -10.83 11.49
CA ALA A 103 -17.30 -12.03 11.63
C ALA A 103 -16.47 -13.31 11.85
N ILE A 104 -15.27 -13.40 11.26
CA ILE A 104 -14.32 -14.51 11.51
C ILE A 104 -13.84 -14.48 12.96
N VAL A 105 -13.41 -13.33 13.47
CA VAL A 105 -12.96 -13.18 14.88
C VAL A 105 -14.09 -13.50 15.85
N GLU A 106 -15.32 -13.08 15.55
CA GLU A 106 -16.53 -13.38 16.33
C GLU A 106 -17.02 -14.82 16.16
N LYS A 107 -16.32 -15.66 15.38
CA LYS A 107 -16.69 -17.06 15.06
C LYS A 107 -18.09 -17.20 14.43
N LYS A 108 -18.59 -16.15 13.78
CA LYS A 108 -19.87 -16.15 13.03
C LYS A 108 -19.73 -16.68 11.61
N THR A 109 -18.50 -16.70 11.08
CA THR A 109 -18.19 -17.27 9.77
C THR A 109 -16.77 -17.84 9.75
N SER A 110 -16.46 -18.63 8.74
CA SER A 110 -15.13 -19.18 8.50
C SER A 110 -14.86 -19.27 7.00
N ILE A 111 -13.61 -19.00 6.60
CA ILE A 111 -13.16 -19.11 5.21
C ILE A 111 -12.15 -20.25 5.15
N LYS A 112 -12.36 -21.22 4.24
CA LYS A 112 -11.46 -22.37 4.07
C LYS A 112 -10.10 -21.98 3.49
N ASP A 113 -10.09 -21.02 2.57
CA ASP A 113 -8.86 -20.51 1.99
C ASP A 113 -8.12 -19.62 3.00
N ASN A 114 -6.94 -20.08 3.42
CA ASN A 114 -6.15 -19.40 4.45
C ASN A 114 -5.67 -18.01 4.01
N PHE A 115 -5.38 -17.83 2.72
CA PHE A 115 -4.92 -16.55 2.19
C PHE A 115 -6.03 -15.52 2.25
N GLU A 116 -7.22 -15.87 1.78
CA GLU A 116 -8.41 -15.02 1.81
C GLU A 116 -8.83 -14.73 3.27
N ALA A 117 -8.83 -15.75 4.14
CA ALA A 117 -9.09 -15.55 5.57
C ALA A 117 -8.13 -14.51 6.18
N ARG A 118 -6.83 -14.67 5.94
CA ARG A 118 -5.80 -13.72 6.40
C ARG A 118 -6.04 -12.32 5.84
N PHE A 119 -6.40 -12.21 4.56
CA PHE A 119 -6.69 -10.92 3.92
C PHE A 119 -7.88 -10.21 4.58
N LYS A 120 -8.96 -10.92 4.90
CA LYS A 120 -10.12 -10.34 5.64
C LYS A 120 -9.77 -9.94 7.07
N LEU A 121 -9.04 -10.79 7.80
CA LEU A 121 -8.58 -10.49 9.16
C LEU A 121 -7.69 -9.23 9.18
N GLN A 122 -6.78 -9.13 8.21
CA GLN A 122 -5.94 -7.96 8.03
C GLN A 122 -6.74 -6.69 7.70
N ALA A 123 -7.80 -6.80 6.89
CA ALA A 123 -8.70 -5.68 6.63
C ALA A 123 -9.42 -5.22 7.92
N TYR A 124 -9.83 -6.15 8.80
CA TYR A 124 -10.41 -5.80 10.09
C TYR A 124 -9.43 -5.11 11.04
N ALA A 125 -8.21 -5.61 11.15
CA ALA A 125 -7.15 -4.95 11.92
C ALA A 125 -6.85 -3.53 11.39
N SER A 126 -6.76 -3.36 10.06
CA SER A 126 -6.61 -2.05 9.43
C SER A 126 -7.79 -1.10 9.71
N TRP A 127 -9.01 -1.63 9.78
CA TRP A 127 -10.19 -0.84 10.11
C TRP A 127 -10.15 -0.35 11.56
N LEU A 128 -9.81 -1.23 12.51
CA LEU A 128 -9.62 -0.86 13.92
C LEU A 128 -8.53 0.20 14.09
N PHE A 129 -7.41 0.05 13.37
CA PHE A 129 -6.36 1.06 13.36
C PHE A 129 -6.87 2.42 12.86
N ASN A 130 -7.64 2.45 11.76
CA ASN A 130 -8.25 3.69 11.28
C ASN A 130 -9.23 4.29 12.30
N GLN A 131 -10.01 3.47 13.03
CA GLN A 131 -10.88 3.98 14.10
C GLN A 131 -10.05 4.60 15.23
N TYR A 132 -9.00 3.92 15.69
CA TYR A 132 -8.08 4.46 16.68
C TYR A 132 -7.50 5.81 16.23
N LEU A 133 -6.95 5.88 15.01
CA LEU A 133 -6.32 7.08 14.49
C LEU A 133 -7.32 8.24 14.39
N LYS A 134 -8.57 7.96 14.01
CA LYS A 134 -9.66 8.96 13.97
C LYS A 134 -9.93 9.58 15.34
N GLU A 135 -9.96 8.78 16.40
CA GLU A 135 -10.13 9.27 17.77
C GLU A 135 -8.86 9.93 18.32
N ARG A 136 -7.68 9.51 17.85
CA ARG A 136 -6.38 10.01 18.31
C ARG A 136 -6.02 11.38 17.74
N LEU A 137 -6.39 11.67 16.49
CA LEU A 137 -6.01 12.90 15.78
C LEU A 137 -6.46 14.18 16.48
N PRO A 138 -7.70 14.30 17.01
CA PRO A 138 -8.14 15.48 17.75
C PRO A 138 -7.35 15.78 19.02
N LEU A 139 -6.68 14.77 19.61
CA LEU A 139 -5.87 14.92 20.83
C LEU A 139 -4.51 15.59 20.57
N GLY A 140 -4.18 15.91 19.30
CA GLY A 140 -2.94 16.56 18.92
C GLY A 140 -1.77 15.59 18.76
N ARG A 141 -0.54 16.09 18.65
CA ARG A 141 0.66 15.25 18.42
C ARG A 141 1.47 14.96 19.68
N MET A 142 1.05 15.50 20.82
CA MET A 142 1.75 15.26 22.09
C MET A 142 1.56 13.81 22.52
N MET A 143 2.63 13.23 23.04
CA MET A 143 2.60 11.87 23.58
C MET A 143 1.69 11.83 24.80
N ILE A 144 0.92 10.75 24.91
CA ILE A 144 0.07 10.46 26.06
C ILE A 144 0.71 9.31 26.86
N GLU A 145 0.53 9.33 28.18
CA GLU A 145 1.01 8.27 29.04
C GLU A 145 0.50 6.89 28.57
N GLY A 146 1.42 5.91 28.49
CA GLY A 146 1.12 4.57 28.02
C GLY A 146 1.24 4.36 26.50
N GLU A 147 1.52 5.39 25.70
CA GLU A 147 1.76 5.21 24.27
C GLU A 147 3.08 4.48 23.99
N ILE A 148 3.05 3.60 22.98
CA ILE A 148 4.21 2.82 22.53
C ILE A 148 4.85 3.53 21.35
N ILE A 149 6.14 3.86 21.48
CA ILE A 149 6.95 4.43 20.39
C ILE A 149 7.76 3.32 19.75
N LYS A 150 7.73 3.26 18.41
CA LYS A 150 8.60 2.38 17.62
C LYS A 150 9.72 3.21 17.01
N ASP A 151 10.97 2.81 17.25
CA ASP A 151 12.17 3.40 16.64
C ASP A 151 12.34 4.92 16.86
N GLY A 152 11.85 5.45 17.99
CA GLY A 152 12.03 6.85 18.38
C GLY A 152 11.19 7.87 17.60
N GLN A 153 10.26 7.44 16.76
CA GLN A 153 9.33 8.32 16.04
C GLN A 153 7.88 8.06 16.46
N ILE A 154 7.14 9.13 16.74
CA ILE A 154 5.69 9.07 16.94
C ILE A 154 5.07 8.85 15.55
N THR A 155 4.50 7.68 15.30
CA THR A 155 3.71 7.37 14.09
C THR A 155 2.24 7.68 14.24
#